data_AF-A0A940VWS6-F1
#
_entry.id   AF-A0A940VWS6-F1
#
_cell.length_a   1.000
_cell.length_b   1.000
_cell.length_c   1.000
_cell.angle_alpha   90.00
_cell.angle_beta   90.00
_cell.angle_gamma   90.00
#
_symmetry.space_group_name_H-M   'P 1'
#
loop_
_entity.id
_entity.type
_entity.pdbx_description
1 polymer ?
#
loop_
_entity_poly.entity_id
_entity_poly.type
_entity_poly.pdbx_seq_one_letter_code
_entity_poly.pdbx_strand_id
1 'polypeptide(L)'
;MVSAVRRTIAGFLAASAVLAFPFHADAAESLPGTPHSHFQAPESCPRCHLTGQEGLPDPARISPEADALCLECHRRENLGKSHPIDVRPAERYGKANVPADLRLADDGRMMCLTCHVAHGAYLSAVRAFPEQASEELASVDEGRFRTYFLRRSDPERGAAPLCEACHRLPR
;
A
#
# COMPACT_ATOMS: atom_id res chain seq x y z
N MET A 1 -63.67 -50.29 19.27
CA MET A 1 -62.52 -49.97 20.15
C MET A 1 -61.29 -50.71 19.64
N VAL A 2 -60.44 -50.09 18.81
CA VAL A 2 -58.98 -50.36 18.70
C VAL A 2 -58.35 -49.09 18.12
N SER A 3 -57.35 -48.56 18.83
CA SER A 3 -56.70 -47.26 18.64
C SER A 3 -55.84 -47.13 17.38
N ALA A 4 -55.93 -45.97 16.72
CA ALA A 4 -54.96 -45.50 15.74
C ALA A 4 -53.73 -44.90 16.46
N VAL A 5 -52.56 -45.54 16.31
CA VAL A 5 -51.27 -45.03 16.81
C VAL A 5 -50.67 -44.12 15.74
N ARG A 6 -50.80 -42.80 15.91
CA ARG A 6 -50.05 -41.81 15.13
C ARG A 6 -48.63 -41.71 15.68
N ARG A 7 -47.65 -42.21 14.94
CA ARG A 7 -46.21 -42.00 15.20
C ARG A 7 -45.82 -40.59 14.74
N THR A 8 -45.60 -39.69 15.69
CA THR A 8 -44.92 -38.41 15.47
C THR A 8 -43.41 -38.64 15.43
N ILE A 9 -42.80 -38.48 14.26
CA ILE A 9 -41.35 -38.41 14.11
C ILE A 9 -40.96 -36.95 14.32
N ALA A 10 -40.37 -36.64 15.48
CA ALA A 10 -39.74 -35.35 15.74
C ALA A 10 -38.39 -35.31 15.00
N GLY A 11 -38.33 -34.56 13.90
CA GLY A 11 -37.08 -34.27 13.20
C GLY A 11 -36.25 -33.25 14.00
N PHE A 12 -35.09 -33.68 14.48
CA PHE A 12 -34.06 -32.79 15.01
C PHE A 12 -33.43 -31.99 13.86
N LEU A 13 -33.80 -30.71 13.74
CA LEU A 13 -33.04 -29.75 12.93
C LEU A 13 -31.82 -29.31 13.75
N ALA A 14 -30.67 -29.89 13.45
CA ALA A 14 -29.38 -29.41 13.94
C ALA A 14 -29.04 -28.11 13.18
N ALA A 15 -29.20 -26.97 13.84
CA ALA A 15 -28.72 -25.68 13.35
C ALA A 15 -27.18 -25.64 13.49
N SER A 16 -26.47 -25.84 12.38
CA SER A 16 -25.03 -25.60 12.31
C SER A 16 -24.76 -24.10 12.41
N ALA A 17 -24.35 -23.65 13.59
CA ALA A 17 -23.81 -22.31 13.78
C ALA A 17 -22.46 -22.21 13.06
N VAL A 18 -22.46 -21.63 11.87
CA VAL A 18 -21.24 -21.18 11.19
C VAL A 18 -20.70 -20.02 12.01
N LEU A 19 -19.70 -20.29 12.85
CA LEU A 19 -18.91 -19.27 13.50
C LEU A 19 -18.18 -18.47 12.41
N ALA A 20 -18.73 -17.30 12.08
CA ALA A 20 -18.03 -16.31 11.30
C ALA A 20 -16.82 -15.86 12.12
N PHE A 21 -15.65 -16.40 11.80
CA PHE A 21 -14.40 -15.85 12.30
C PHE A 21 -14.25 -14.45 11.69
N PRO A 22 -14.18 -13.38 12.51
CA PRO A 22 -13.85 -12.07 12.00
C PRO A 22 -12.44 -12.15 11.41
N PHE A 23 -12.32 -11.97 10.10
CA PHE A 23 -11.06 -11.60 9.45
C PHE A 23 -10.59 -10.31 10.13
N HIS A 24 -9.72 -10.45 11.13
CA HIS A 24 -8.92 -9.35 11.61
C HIS A 24 -7.91 -9.10 10.50
N ALA A 25 -8.16 -8.05 9.71
CA ALA A 25 -7.09 -7.44 8.94
C ALA A 25 -6.08 -6.97 9.98
N ASP A 26 -4.95 -7.67 10.09
CA ASP A 26 -3.81 -7.23 10.90
C ASP A 26 -3.46 -5.82 10.46
N ALA A 27 -3.85 -4.85 11.28
CA ALA A 27 -3.28 -3.52 11.24
C ALA A 27 -1.79 -3.74 11.50
N ALA A 28 -0.97 -3.57 10.46
CA ALA A 28 0.47 -3.69 10.55
C ALA A 28 0.95 -2.83 11.72
N GLU A 29 1.29 -3.46 12.85
CA GLU A 29 1.84 -2.78 14.00
C GLU A 29 3.08 -2.01 13.54
N SER A 30 3.06 -0.70 13.72
CA SER A 30 4.21 0.15 13.46
C SER A 30 5.30 -0.21 14.46
N LEU A 31 6.22 -1.08 14.05
CA LEU A 31 7.41 -1.40 14.84
C LEU A 31 8.12 -0.09 15.27
N PRO A 32 8.61 0.00 16.52
CA PRO A 32 9.45 1.11 16.95
C PRO A 32 10.60 1.30 15.95
N GLY A 33 10.75 2.51 15.40
CA GLY A 33 11.85 2.84 14.48
C GLY A 33 11.52 2.83 12.98
N THR A 34 10.26 2.77 12.55
CA THR A 34 9.93 3.11 11.14
C THR A 34 10.20 4.60 10.88
N PRO A 35 10.99 4.96 9.84
CA PRO A 35 11.37 6.36 9.57
C PRO A 35 10.16 7.25 9.18
N HIS A 36 9.03 6.64 8.82
CA HIS A 36 7.81 7.31 8.37
C HIS A 36 6.67 7.26 9.39
N SER A 37 6.93 6.92 10.66
CA SER A 37 5.89 6.88 11.71
C SER A 37 5.09 8.18 11.84
N HIS A 38 5.70 9.33 11.62
CA HIS A 38 5.06 10.65 11.71
C HIS A 38 3.94 10.89 10.69
N PHE A 39 3.88 10.11 9.60
CA PHE A 39 2.77 10.17 8.65
C PHE A 39 1.49 9.51 9.17
N GLN A 40 1.55 8.77 10.28
CA GLN A 40 0.37 8.16 10.90
C GLN A 40 -0.41 9.13 11.80
N ALA A 41 0.18 10.29 12.11
CA ALA A 41 -0.45 11.27 12.97
C ALA A 41 -1.58 12.02 12.22
N PRO A 42 -2.81 12.12 12.75
CA PRO A 42 -3.95 12.69 12.04
C PRO A 42 -3.74 14.12 11.52
N GLU A 43 -2.94 14.92 12.22
CA GLU A 43 -2.57 16.29 11.84
C GLU A 43 -1.67 16.35 10.60
N SER A 44 -0.98 15.26 10.26
CA SER A 44 -0.16 15.14 9.06
C SER A 44 -0.99 14.87 7.81
N CYS A 45 -2.21 14.32 7.95
CA CYS A 45 -3.04 13.90 6.83
C CYS A 45 -3.30 15.03 5.81
N PRO A 46 -3.70 16.26 6.21
CA PRO A 46 -3.97 17.35 5.27
C PRO A 46 -2.73 17.83 4.50
N ARG A 47 -1.51 17.44 4.91
CA ARG A 47 -0.27 17.81 4.21
C ARG A 47 -0.06 16.99 2.94
N CYS A 48 -0.73 15.83 2.81
CA CYS A 48 -0.66 14.97 1.64
C CYS A 48 -2.01 14.74 0.98
N HIS A 49 -3.07 14.63 1.76
CA HIS A 49 -4.41 14.31 1.29
C HIS A 49 -5.25 15.57 1.13
N LEU A 50 -5.99 15.66 0.02
CA LEU A 50 -6.98 16.73 -0.15
C LEU A 50 -8.20 16.45 0.72
N THR A 51 -8.80 17.49 1.28
CA THR A 51 -10.00 17.35 2.10
C THR A 51 -11.22 17.06 1.22
N GLY A 52 -11.98 16.03 1.58
CA GLY A 52 -13.24 15.65 0.95
C GLY A 52 -14.42 16.50 1.43
N GLN A 53 -15.62 16.11 0.99
CA GLN A 53 -16.88 16.84 1.27
C GLN A 53 -17.22 16.94 2.76
N GLU A 54 -16.77 15.99 3.58
CA GLU A 54 -17.07 15.91 5.02
C GLU A 54 -16.00 16.59 5.90
N GLY A 55 -15.07 17.34 5.29
CA GLY A 55 -13.97 17.95 6.04
C GLY A 55 -12.87 16.96 6.45
N LEU A 56 -12.98 15.70 6.03
CA LEU A 56 -12.01 14.64 6.29
C LEU A 56 -11.02 14.49 5.12
N PRO A 57 -9.75 14.13 5.38
CA PRO A 57 -8.78 13.81 4.34
C PRO A 57 -9.27 12.66 3.44
N ASP A 58 -9.25 12.86 2.12
CA ASP A 58 -9.62 11.87 1.12
C ASP A 58 -8.40 10.99 0.77
N PRO A 59 -8.42 9.68 1.10
CA PRO A 59 -7.30 8.77 0.81
C PRO A 59 -7.04 8.59 -0.69
N ALA A 60 -8.01 8.92 -1.56
CA ALA A 60 -7.89 8.79 -3.00
C ALA A 60 -7.29 10.03 -3.68
N ARG A 61 -7.32 11.19 -3.02
CA ARG A 61 -6.87 12.46 -3.59
C ARG A 61 -5.63 12.97 -2.89
N ILE A 62 -4.55 13.12 -3.66
CA ILE A 62 -3.25 13.52 -3.15
C ILE A 62 -2.93 14.93 -3.67
N SER A 63 -2.59 15.81 -2.73
CA SER A 63 -2.28 17.21 -2.98
C SER A 63 -1.07 17.36 -3.91
N PRO A 64 -1.10 18.37 -4.79
CA PRO A 64 0.06 18.78 -5.56
C PRO A 64 1.29 19.31 -4.81
N GLU A 65 1.26 19.32 -3.49
CA GLU A 65 2.31 19.84 -2.64
C GLU A 65 2.89 18.74 -1.73
N ALA A 66 2.34 17.52 -1.80
CA ALA A 66 2.71 16.39 -0.95
C ALA A 66 4.20 15.99 -1.04
N ASP A 67 4.86 16.23 -2.18
CA ASP A 67 6.29 15.96 -2.35
C ASP A 67 7.18 16.91 -1.54
N ALA A 68 6.72 18.13 -1.23
CA ALA A 68 7.47 19.06 -0.39
C ALA A 68 7.75 18.45 0.99
N LEU A 69 6.79 17.71 1.56
CA LEU A 69 6.96 16.98 2.82
C LEU A 69 8.06 15.91 2.71
N CYS A 70 8.09 15.16 1.62
CA CYS A 70 9.15 14.16 1.42
C CYS A 70 10.53 14.84 1.33
N LEU A 71 10.60 15.99 0.67
CA LEU A 71 11.83 16.74 0.43
C LEU A 71 12.39 17.42 1.69
N GLU A 72 11.60 17.56 2.77
CA GLU A 72 12.09 18.03 4.08
C GLU A 72 13.19 17.12 4.65
N CYS A 73 13.12 15.82 4.35
CA CYS A 73 14.13 14.82 4.76
C CYS A 73 14.90 14.22 3.58
N HIS A 74 14.24 14.00 2.43
CA HIS A 74 14.82 13.39 1.23
C HIS A 74 15.22 14.46 0.21
N ARG A 75 16.40 15.05 0.39
CA ARG A 75 16.88 16.14 -0.46
C ARG A 75 16.95 15.76 -1.94
N ARG A 76 16.55 16.67 -2.81
CA ARG A 76 16.47 16.46 -4.27
C ARG A 76 17.84 16.13 -4.89
N GLU A 77 18.90 16.68 -4.33
CA GLU A 77 20.28 16.45 -4.79
C GLU A 77 20.73 15.00 -4.59
N ASN A 78 20.08 14.26 -3.68
CA ASN A 78 20.34 12.85 -3.42
C ASN A 78 19.46 11.93 -4.28
N LEU A 79 18.47 12.48 -5.00
CA LEU A 79 17.62 11.72 -5.90
C LEU A 79 18.41 11.48 -7.20
N GLY A 80 18.93 10.26 -7.37
CA GLY A 80 19.64 9.88 -8.59
C GLY A 80 18.78 10.04 -9.85
N LYS A 81 19.41 9.98 -11.03
CA LYS A 81 18.75 10.24 -12.34
C LYS A 81 17.51 9.39 -12.64
N SER A 82 17.34 8.26 -11.96
CA SER A 82 16.21 7.33 -12.13
C SER A 82 14.98 7.65 -11.28
N HIS A 83 14.92 8.82 -10.62
CA HIS A 83 13.78 9.24 -9.77
C HIS A 83 13.02 10.42 -10.39
N PRO A 84 12.24 10.18 -11.48
CA PRO A 84 11.45 11.24 -12.08
C PRO A 84 10.31 11.66 -11.14
N ILE A 85 10.34 12.91 -10.71
CA ILE A 85 9.21 13.63 -10.09
C ILE A 85 8.88 14.84 -10.95
N ASP A 86 7.69 15.40 -10.76
CA ASP A 86 7.22 16.58 -11.52
C ASP A 86 7.12 16.31 -13.03
N VAL A 87 6.62 15.12 -13.38
CA VAL A 87 6.36 14.72 -14.76
C VAL A 87 4.90 14.35 -14.89
N ARG A 88 4.18 14.94 -15.84
CA ARG A 88 2.81 14.55 -16.19
C ARG A 88 2.85 13.52 -17.32
N PRO A 89 2.63 12.21 -17.06
CA PRO A 89 2.83 11.19 -18.09
C PRO A 89 1.88 11.37 -19.28
N ALA A 90 0.65 11.80 -19.01
CA ALA A 90 -0.36 12.07 -20.03
C ALA A 90 0.07 13.18 -21.02
N GLU A 91 0.77 14.20 -20.53
CA GLU A 91 1.24 15.33 -21.34
C GLU A 91 2.54 15.00 -22.06
N ARG A 92 3.48 14.34 -21.37
CA ARG A 92 4.85 14.11 -21.88
C ARG A 92 4.97 12.88 -22.77
N TYR A 93 4.16 11.85 -22.52
CA TYR A 93 4.26 10.55 -23.20
C TYR A 93 2.94 10.13 -23.86
N GLY A 94 2.00 11.06 -24.05
CA GLY A 94 0.71 10.82 -24.69
C GLY A 94 -0.23 9.98 -23.82
N LYS A 95 -0.96 9.02 -24.41
CA LYS A 95 -1.93 8.15 -23.70
C LYS A 95 -1.27 7.10 -22.79
N ALA A 96 -0.17 7.44 -22.10
CA ALA A 96 0.45 6.58 -21.12
C ALA A 96 -0.59 6.19 -20.07
N ASN A 97 -0.93 4.90 -20.01
CA ASN A 97 -1.93 4.38 -19.08
C ASN A 97 -1.25 4.05 -17.75
N VAL A 98 -1.22 5.03 -16.83
CA VAL A 98 -0.67 4.83 -15.50
C VAL A 98 -1.65 3.97 -14.68
N PRO A 99 -1.24 2.81 -14.16
CA PRO A 99 -2.12 1.96 -13.36
C PRO A 99 -2.60 2.67 -12.10
N ALA A 100 -3.82 2.35 -11.66
CA ALA A 100 -4.47 3.03 -10.53
C ALA A 100 -3.71 2.92 -9.19
N ASP A 101 -2.89 1.88 -9.00
CA ASP A 101 -2.04 1.72 -7.82
C ASP A 101 -0.79 2.62 -7.86
N LEU A 102 -0.34 3.06 -9.04
CA LEU A 102 0.71 4.07 -9.22
C LEU A 102 0.09 5.47 -9.29
N ARG A 103 -0.46 5.90 -8.15
CA ARG A 103 -1.27 7.13 -8.08
C ARG A 103 -0.50 8.37 -8.50
N LEU A 104 -1.09 9.15 -9.38
CA LEU A 104 -0.65 10.50 -9.69
C LEU A 104 -1.21 11.47 -8.64
N ALA A 105 -0.64 12.66 -8.57
CA ALA A 105 -1.29 13.76 -7.87
C ALA A 105 -2.63 14.10 -8.52
N ASP A 106 -3.41 14.93 -7.84
CA ASP A 106 -4.68 15.43 -8.37
C ASP A 106 -4.52 16.23 -9.69
N ASP A 107 -3.34 16.84 -9.92
CA ASP A 107 -3.00 17.53 -11.17
C ASP A 107 -2.36 16.60 -12.24
N GLY A 108 -2.36 15.28 -12.01
CA GLY A 108 -1.85 14.28 -12.95
C GLY A 108 -0.32 14.16 -13.01
N ARG A 109 0.44 14.83 -12.13
CA ARG A 109 1.90 14.67 -12.10
C ARG A 109 2.35 13.46 -11.27
N MET A 110 3.45 12.86 -11.68
CA MET A 110 4.19 11.88 -10.89
C MET A 110 4.92 12.59 -9.76
N MET A 111 4.83 12.00 -8.57
CA MET A 111 5.48 12.46 -7.35
C MET A 111 6.10 11.28 -6.60
N CYS A 112 6.73 11.54 -5.46
CA CYS A 112 7.30 10.50 -4.59
C CYS A 112 6.29 9.36 -4.31
N LEU A 113 5.05 9.73 -3.98
CA LEU A 113 3.97 8.80 -3.65
C LEU A 113 3.41 8.02 -4.85
N THR A 114 3.80 8.36 -6.09
CA THR A 114 3.47 7.56 -7.28
C THR A 114 4.19 6.23 -7.27
N CYS A 115 5.39 6.19 -6.70
CA CYS A 115 6.24 4.99 -6.63
C CYS A 115 6.32 4.43 -5.21
N HIS A 116 6.20 5.29 -4.19
CA HIS A 116 6.31 4.92 -2.78
C HIS A 116 4.95 4.94 -2.04
N VAL A 117 4.84 4.13 -0.99
CA VAL A 117 3.68 4.07 -0.09
C VAL A 117 4.11 4.54 1.31
N ALA A 118 3.83 5.81 1.63
CA ALA A 118 4.20 6.40 2.92
C ALA A 118 3.65 5.62 4.13
N HIS A 119 2.47 5.02 4.01
CA HIS A 119 1.85 4.20 5.06
C HIS A 119 2.26 2.71 4.99
N GLY A 120 3.16 2.34 4.09
CA GLY A 120 3.56 0.94 3.88
C GLY A 120 4.37 0.38 5.05
N ALA A 121 4.44 -0.95 5.14
CA ALA A 121 5.32 -1.60 6.10
C ALA A 121 6.78 -1.25 5.81
N TYR A 122 7.57 -0.98 6.86
CA TYR A 122 9.01 -0.70 6.71
C TYR A 122 9.81 -1.98 6.37
N LEU A 123 9.35 -3.14 6.84
CA LEU A 123 10.03 -4.42 6.71
C LEU A 123 9.14 -5.51 6.09
N SER A 124 9.73 -6.38 5.27
CA SER A 124 9.08 -7.54 4.63
C SER A 124 9.90 -8.81 4.82
N ALA A 125 9.26 -9.97 4.71
CA ALA A 125 9.95 -11.27 4.60
C ALA A 125 10.53 -11.50 3.19
N VAL A 126 10.14 -10.68 2.22
CA VAL A 126 10.56 -10.76 0.81
C VAL A 126 11.48 -9.59 0.49
N ARG A 127 12.58 -9.87 -0.20
CA ARG A 127 13.49 -8.84 -0.72
C ARG A 127 12.80 -7.96 -1.77
N ALA A 128 13.17 -6.68 -1.80
CA ALA A 128 12.81 -5.76 -2.86
C ALA A 128 13.72 -5.89 -4.11
N PHE A 129 14.91 -6.50 -3.98
CA PHE A 129 15.86 -6.79 -5.06
C PHE A 129 16.81 -7.94 -4.70
N PRO A 130 17.46 -8.62 -5.67
CA PRO A 130 18.13 -9.91 -5.44
C PRO A 130 19.24 -9.87 -4.39
N GLU A 131 20.06 -8.84 -4.44
CA GLU A 131 21.24 -8.69 -3.59
C GLU A 131 20.93 -7.96 -2.27
N GLN A 132 19.66 -7.83 -1.90
CA GLN A 132 19.29 -7.11 -0.70
C GLN A 132 19.72 -7.88 0.57
N ALA A 133 20.51 -7.22 1.40
CA ALA A 133 20.85 -7.68 2.74
C ALA A 133 19.65 -7.53 3.68
N SER A 134 19.49 -8.48 4.61
CA SER A 134 18.48 -8.37 5.67
C SER A 134 18.88 -7.30 6.68
N GLU A 135 17.88 -6.67 7.27
CA GLU A 135 18.03 -5.83 8.46
C GLU A 135 18.33 -6.72 9.66
N GLU A 136 19.48 -6.50 10.28
CA GLU A 136 19.84 -7.11 11.53
C GLU A 136 19.12 -6.36 12.66
N LEU A 137 17.88 -6.75 12.96
CA LEU A 137 17.15 -6.26 14.11
C LEU A 137 17.30 -7.26 15.25
N ALA A 138 17.82 -6.78 16.38
CA ALA A 138 18.40 -7.55 17.49
C ALA A 138 17.49 -8.57 18.21
N SER A 139 16.30 -8.88 17.69
CA SER A 139 15.31 -9.70 18.41
C SER A 139 14.22 -10.35 17.56
N VAL A 140 14.33 -10.35 16.22
CA VAL A 140 13.32 -10.99 15.36
C VAL A 140 13.96 -12.11 14.57
N ASP A 141 13.41 -13.30 14.76
CA ASP A 141 13.72 -14.54 14.03
C ASP A 141 13.56 -14.32 12.51
N GLU A 142 14.55 -14.78 11.76
CA GLU A 142 14.72 -14.74 10.28
C GLU A 142 14.71 -13.36 9.56
N GLY A 143 15.63 -13.25 8.60
CA GLY A 143 16.03 -12.01 7.93
C GLY A 143 14.89 -11.23 7.29
N ARG A 144 14.53 -10.08 7.88
CA ARG A 144 13.59 -9.13 7.30
C ARG A 144 14.32 -8.13 6.41
N PHE A 145 13.65 -7.63 5.38
CA PHE A 145 14.22 -6.75 4.38
C PHE A 145 13.49 -5.40 4.36
N ARG A 146 14.21 -4.28 4.20
CA ARG A 146 13.59 -2.98 3.96
C ARG A 146 12.73 -3.04 2.71
N THR A 147 11.51 -2.54 2.81
CA THR A 147 10.61 -2.45 1.64
C THR A 147 10.97 -1.28 0.73
N TYR A 148 11.77 -0.33 1.23
CA TYR A 148 11.96 1.01 0.64
C TYR A 148 10.64 1.72 0.33
N PHE A 149 9.55 1.26 0.97
CA PHE A 149 8.19 1.68 0.73
C PHE A 149 7.77 1.59 -0.75
N LEU A 150 8.41 0.75 -1.57
CA LEU A 150 8.08 0.66 -3.00
C LEU A 150 6.69 0.02 -3.19
N ARG A 151 5.88 0.60 -4.08
CA ARG A 151 4.58 0.03 -4.48
C ARG A 151 4.70 -1.31 -5.19
N ARG A 152 5.76 -1.45 -5.97
CA ARG A 152 6.05 -2.65 -6.75
C ARG A 152 7.54 -2.93 -6.68
N SER A 153 7.87 -4.16 -6.30
CA SER A 153 9.23 -4.69 -6.35
C SER A 153 9.13 -6.19 -6.58
N ASP A 154 10.24 -6.79 -7.01
CA ASP A 154 10.34 -8.21 -7.23
C ASP A 154 11.72 -8.69 -6.74
N PRO A 155 11.79 -9.81 -6.01
CA PRO A 155 13.04 -10.27 -5.42
C PRO A 155 14.08 -10.66 -6.47
N GLU A 156 13.70 -10.95 -7.72
CA GLU A 156 14.63 -11.30 -8.80
C GLU A 156 14.91 -10.11 -9.73
N ARG A 157 13.96 -9.17 -9.85
CA ARG A 157 13.96 -8.11 -10.88
C ARG A 157 14.03 -6.70 -10.29
N GLY A 158 14.09 -6.57 -8.97
CA GLY A 158 14.21 -5.28 -8.30
C GLY A 158 13.00 -4.37 -8.55
N ALA A 159 13.28 -3.11 -8.87
CA ALA A 159 12.27 -2.11 -9.21
C ALA A 159 11.77 -2.17 -10.67
N ALA A 160 12.24 -3.12 -11.50
CA ALA A 160 11.81 -3.17 -12.91
C ALA A 160 10.27 -3.22 -13.10
N PRO A 161 9.50 -3.99 -12.30
CA PRO A 161 8.04 -4.00 -12.42
C PRO A 161 7.36 -2.64 -12.17
N LEU A 162 8.02 -1.74 -11.45
CA LEU A 162 7.54 -0.38 -11.20
C LEU A 162 7.68 0.48 -12.46
N CYS A 163 8.84 0.44 -13.11
CA CYS A 163 9.07 1.19 -14.35
C CYS A 163 8.21 0.65 -15.51
N GLU A 164 8.12 -0.67 -15.62
CA GLU A 164 7.36 -1.35 -16.66
C GLU A 164 5.87 -1.05 -16.63
N ALA A 165 5.34 -0.68 -15.47
CA ALA A 165 3.94 -0.29 -15.31
C ALA A 165 3.53 0.85 -16.24
N CYS A 166 4.45 1.79 -16.50
CA CYS A 166 4.22 2.95 -17.37
C CYS A 166 4.91 2.80 -18.73
N HIS A 167 6.03 2.06 -18.80
CA HIS A 167 6.84 1.92 -20.02
C HIS A 167 6.49 0.71 -20.88
N ARG A 168 5.60 -0.19 -20.43
CA ARG A 168 5.02 -1.22 -21.30
C ARG A 168 3.97 -0.57 -22.20
N LEU A 169 4.40 -0.11 -23.36
CA LEU A 169 3.49 0.08 -24.48
C LEU A 169 2.84 -1.28 -24.81
N PRO A 170 1.53 -1.33 -25.10
CA PRO A 170 0.93 -2.55 -25.63
C PRO A 170 1.70 -2.95 -26.90
N ARG A 171 2.06 -4.23 -26.99
CA ARG A 171 2.44 -4.81 -28.27
C ARG A 171 1.21 -4.92 -29.17
#